data_AF-A0A845GFY7-F1
#
_entry.id   AF-A0A845GFY7-F1
#
_cell.length_a   1.000
_cell.length_b   1.000
_cell.length_c   1.000
_cell.angle_alpha   90.00
_cell.angle_beta   90.00
_cell.angle_gamma   90.00
#
_symmetry.space_group_name_H-M   'P 1'
#
loop_
_entity.id
_entity.type
_entity.pdbx_description
1 polymer ?
#
loop_
_entity_poly.entity_id
_entity_poly.type
_entity_poly.pdbx_seq_one_letter_code
_entity_poly.pdbx_strand_id
1 'polypeptide(L)' 'MADTKAARPVRVGLSTTTAETTLTGGRLDGLGVYSRALLEHLPRAGAEVQPLSF' A
#
# COMPACT_ATOMS: atom_id res chain seq x y z
N MET A 1 -5.64 25.31 -23.73
CA MET A 1 -6.04 25.01 -22.35
C MET A 1 -6.47 23.55 -22.35
N ALA A 2 -5.56 22.64 -21.97
CA ALA A 2 -5.84 21.20 -22.05
C ALA A 2 -6.81 20.80 -20.94
N ASP A 3 -7.80 20.01 -21.30
CA ASP A 3 -8.82 19.44 -20.40
C ASP A 3 -8.15 18.46 -19.43
N THR A 4 -7.91 18.90 -18.19
CA THR A 4 -7.50 18.01 -17.10
C THR A 4 -8.72 17.20 -16.69
N LYS A 5 -9.00 16.12 -17.42
CA LYS A 5 -9.93 15.09 -16.98
C LYS A 5 -9.50 14.65 -15.59
N ALA A 6 -10.32 14.87 -14.57
CA ALA A 6 -10.02 14.51 -13.19
C ALA A 6 -9.54 13.04 -13.16
N ALA A 7 -8.25 12.83 -12.91
CA ALA A 7 -7.65 11.52 -12.96
C ALA A 7 -8.27 10.68 -11.85
N ARG A 8 -8.86 9.54 -12.23
CA ARG A 8 -9.47 8.63 -11.26
C ARG A 8 -8.35 8.06 -10.38
N PRO A 9 -8.52 8.00 -9.04
CA PRO A 9 -7.49 7.47 -8.15
C PRO A 9 -7.15 6.03 -8.52
N VAL A 10 -5.85 5.73 -8.52
CA VAL A 10 -5.34 4.37 -8.78
C VAL A 10 -5.69 3.50 -7.58
N ARG A 11 -6.24 2.30 -7.84
CA ARG A 11 -6.61 1.34 -6.79
C ARG A 11 -5.49 0.30 -6.65
N VAL A 12 -5.01 0.10 -5.43
CA VAL A 12 -3.85 -0.75 -5.12
C VAL A 12 -4.23 -1.76 -4.04
N GLY A 13 -4.16 -3.05 -4.37
CA GLY A 13 -4.26 -4.14 -3.40
C GLY A 13 -2.88 -4.48 -2.84
N LEU A 14 -2.77 -4.58 -1.51
CA LEU A 14 -1.54 -5.02 -0.82
C LEU A 14 -1.76 -6.39 -0.17
N SER A 15 -0.95 -7.37 -0.56
CA SER A 15 -1.05 -8.77 -0.11
C SER A 15 -0.10 -9.10 1.06
N THR A 16 -0.50 -10.05 1.90
CA THR A 16 -0.09 -10.15 3.32
C THR A 16 1.14 -10.99 3.61
N THR A 17 1.63 -11.77 2.66
CA THR A 17 2.95 -12.43 2.80
C THR A 17 4.06 -11.43 3.09
N THR A 18 3.80 -10.17 2.76
CA THR A 18 4.67 -9.00 2.90
C THR A 18 4.42 -8.19 4.19
N ALA A 19 3.26 -8.35 4.85
CA ALA A 19 2.78 -7.43 5.89
C ALA A 19 2.58 -8.06 7.27
N GLU A 20 2.70 -9.38 7.39
CA GLU A 20 2.48 -10.07 8.66
C GLU A 20 3.69 -9.95 9.58
N THR A 21 3.62 -9.02 10.54
CA THR A 21 4.48 -9.04 11.74
C THR A 21 4.32 -10.34 12.54
N THR A 22 3.25 -11.11 12.31
CA THR A 22 2.97 -12.36 13.00
C THR A 22 3.94 -13.49 12.62
N LEU A 23 4.38 -13.55 11.36
CA LEU A 23 5.31 -14.58 10.87
C LEU A 23 6.78 -14.33 11.29
N THR A 24 7.07 -13.12 11.75
CA THR A 24 8.40 -12.64 12.17
C THR A 24 8.49 -12.41 13.68
N GLY A 25 7.52 -12.87 14.46
CA GLY A 25 7.51 -12.71 15.92
C GLY A 25 7.41 -11.25 16.39
N GLY A 26 6.68 -10.41 15.66
CA GLY A 26 6.46 -9.00 15.95
C GLY A 26 7.51 -8.05 15.34
N ARG A 27 8.49 -8.57 14.59
CA ARG A 27 9.53 -7.75 13.94
C ARG A 27 9.17 -7.42 12.49
N LEU A 28 9.42 -6.21 12.03
CA LEU A 28 9.32 -5.95 10.58
C LEU A 28 10.56 -6.53 9.89
N ASP A 29 10.37 -7.43 8.94
CA ASP A 29 11.40 -7.81 7.98
C ASP A 29 11.46 -6.77 6.83
N GLY A 30 12.33 -6.98 5.84
CA GLY A 30 12.48 -6.04 4.71
C GLY A 30 11.18 -5.82 3.92
N LEU A 31 10.37 -6.87 3.81
CA LEU A 31 9.06 -6.83 3.16
C LEU A 31 8.05 -6.06 4.03
N GLY A 32 8.01 -6.31 5.33
CA GLY A 32 7.17 -5.59 6.29
C GLY A 32 7.48 -4.10 6.35
N VAL A 33 8.76 -3.72 6.31
CA VAL A 33 9.17 -2.31 6.21
C VAL A 33 8.63 -1.68 4.93
N TYR A 34 8.79 -2.35 3.78
CA TYR A 34 8.32 -1.85 2.50
C TYR A 34 6.79 -1.74 2.42
N SER A 35 6.07 -2.77 2.85
CA SER A 35 4.60 -2.77 2.87
C SER A 35 4.05 -1.72 3.82
N ARG A 36 4.68 -1.51 4.98
CA ARG A 36 4.32 -0.41 5.88
C ARG A 36 4.52 0.95 5.21
N ALA A 37 5.67 1.17 4.56
CA ALA A 37 5.92 2.41 3.84
C ALA A 37 4.86 2.64 2.75
N LEU A 38 4.48 1.61 2.00
CA LEU A 38 3.42 1.72 0.99
C LEU A 38 2.06 2.07 1.59
N LEU A 39 1.66 1.42 2.69
CA LEU A 39 0.43 1.74 3.42
C LEU A 39 0.41 3.19 3.91
N GLU A 40 1.56 3.71 4.34
CA GLU A 40 1.70 5.08 4.82
C GLU A 40 1.73 6.11 3.68
N HIS A 41 2.37 5.82 2.56
CA HIS A 41 2.66 6.82 1.52
C HIS A 41 1.69 6.81 0.33
N LEU A 42 1.15 5.67 -0.07
CA LEU A 42 0.25 5.58 -1.24
C LEU A 42 -1.05 6.39 -1.09
N PRO A 43 -1.73 6.40 0.07
CA PRO A 43 -2.92 7.24 0.24
C PRO A 43 -2.61 8.74 0.11
N ARG A 44 -1.42 9.16 0.59
CA ARG A 44 -0.95 10.55 0.46
C ARG A 44 -0.61 10.92 -0.99
N ALA A 45 -0.32 9.94 -1.82
CA ALA A 45 -0.12 10.10 -3.25
C ALA A 45 -1.42 10.04 -4.08
N GLY A 46 -2.58 9.90 -3.42
CA GLY A 46 -3.90 9.86 -4.08
C GLY A 46 -4.33 8.47 -4.56
N ALA A 47 -3.69 7.40 -4.08
CA ALA A 47 -4.12 6.04 -4.36
C ALA A 47 -5.15 5.55 -3.33
N GLU A 48 -6.12 4.75 -3.79
CA GLU A 48 -7.00 3.96 -2.92
C GLU A 48 -6.30 2.65 -2.59
N VAL A 49 -5.98 2.42 -1.32
CA VAL A 49 -5.23 1.23 -0.89
C VAL A 49 -6.12 0.26 -0.14
N GLN A 50 -6.15 -1.00 -0.58
CA GLN A 50 -6.82 -2.10 0.10
C GLN A 50 -5.77 -3.00 0.78
N PRO A 51 -5.62 -2.95 2.12
CA PRO A 51 -4.77 -3.88 2.84
C PRO A 51 -5.38 -5.28 2.85
N LEU A 52 -4.53 -6.30 3.01
CA LEU A 52 -4.94 -7.71 3.06
C LEU A 52 -5.73 -8.16 1.83
N SER A 53 -5.31 -7.69 0.65
CA SER A 53 -5.88 -8.09 -0.64
C SER A 53 -5.23 -9.39 -1.11
N PHE A 54 -6.02 -10.45 -1.26
CA PHE A 54 -5.60 -11.76 -1.80
C PHE A 54 -6.18 -11.97 -3.19
#